data_AF-A0A7C3Y6R9-F1
#
_entry.id   AF-A0A7C3Y6R9-F1
#
_cell.length_a   1.000
_cell.length_b   1.000
_cell.length_c   1.000
_cell.angle_alpha   90.00
_cell.angle_beta   90.00
_cell.angle_gamma   90.00
#
_symmetry.space_group_name_H-M   'P 1'
#
loop_
_entity.id
_entity.type
_entity.pdbx_description
1 polymer ?
#
loop_
_entity_poly.entity_id
_entity_poly.type
_entity_poly.pdbx_seq_one_letter_code
_entity_poly.pdbx_strand_id
1 'polypeptide(L)'
;MQSDVAVADVRDIYDLTIIGGGPTGLFAAFYAGFREMRTKIIEAMPELGGQLVTLYPEKYVYDVAAHPEILSKDLARLLVEQSQRYHPTVCLEEQVQTFEKRG
;
A
#
# COMPACT_ATOMS: atom_id res chain seq x y z
N MET A 1 -23.40 -23.42 20.28
CA MET A 1 -23.26 -22.79 18.96
C MET A 1 -21.83 -22.27 18.87
N GLN A 2 -20.89 -23.16 18.56
CA GLN A 2 -19.48 -22.81 18.37
C GLN A 2 -19.37 -22.13 17.02
N SER A 3 -18.82 -20.92 17.00
CA SER A 3 -18.51 -20.17 15.79
C SER A 3 -17.29 -20.80 15.13
N ASP A 4 -17.49 -21.43 13.97
CA ASP A 4 -16.40 -21.88 13.10
C ASP A 4 -15.60 -20.66 12.62
N VAL A 5 -14.49 -20.37 13.30
CA VAL A 5 -13.44 -19.54 12.71
C VAL A 5 -12.81 -20.39 11.62
N ALA A 6 -13.13 -20.08 10.36
CA ALA A 6 -12.45 -20.66 9.22
C ALA A 6 -10.94 -20.52 9.44
N VAL A 7 -10.24 -21.65 9.59
CA VAL A 7 -8.78 -21.67 9.60
C VAL A 7 -8.37 -21.29 8.19
N ALA A 8 -7.88 -20.05 8.02
CA ALA A 8 -7.33 -19.60 6.76
C ALA A 8 -6.30 -20.64 6.28
N ASP A 9 -6.44 -21.10 5.03
CA ASP A 9 -5.47 -21.99 4.41
C ASP A 9 -4.08 -21.34 4.57
N VAL A 10 -3.13 -22.06 5.17
CA VAL A 10 -1.75 -21.59 5.43
C VAL A 10 -1.09 -21.06 4.15
N ARG A 11 -1.59 -21.50 2.99
CA ARG A 11 -1.15 -21.07 1.66
C ARG A 11 -1.51 -19.62 1.30
N ASP A 12 -2.42 -18.95 2.02
CA ASP A 12 -2.79 -17.55 1.74
C ASP A 12 -2.31 -16.54 2.81
N ILE A 13 -1.25 -16.89 3.54
CA ILE A 13 -0.57 -15.97 4.45
C ILE A 13 0.40 -15.09 3.66
N TYR A 14 0.40 -13.80 3.99
CA TYR A 14 1.34 -12.79 3.48
C TYR A 14 2.39 -12.53 4.55
N ASP A 15 3.65 -12.34 4.12
CA ASP A 15 4.74 -11.98 5.03
C ASP A 15 4.55 -10.57 5.60
N LEU A 16 3.98 -9.67 4.78
CA LEU A 16 3.64 -8.30 5.18
C LEU A 16 2.30 -7.87 4.59
N THR A 17 1.43 -7.34 5.43
CA THR A 17 0.23 -6.60 5.02
C THR A 17 0.37 -5.14 5.44
N ILE A 18 0.27 -4.24 4.47
CA ILE A 18 0.39 -2.79 4.62
C ILE A 18 -1.02 -2.19 4.61
N ILE A 19 -1.33 -1.38 5.61
CA ILE A 19 -2.61 -0.66 5.70
C ILE A 19 -2.37 0.77 5.21
N GLY A 20 -2.93 1.10 4.05
CA GLY A 20 -2.79 2.38 3.35
C GLY A 20 -1.88 2.30 2.13
N GLY A 21 -2.40 2.75 0.99
CA GLY A 21 -1.76 2.88 -0.31
C GLY A 21 -1.21 4.28 -0.61
N GLY A 22 -0.93 5.08 0.42
CA GLY A 22 -0.24 6.37 0.28
C GLY A 22 1.27 6.23 0.03
N PRO A 23 2.02 7.35 -0.09
CA PRO A 23 3.44 7.35 -0.45
C PRO A 23 4.30 6.41 0.39
N THR A 24 4.09 6.45 1.71
CA THR A 24 4.80 5.59 2.67
C THR A 24 4.48 4.10 2.47
N GLY A 25 3.21 3.77 2.25
CA GLY A 25 2.78 2.38 2.04
C GLY A 25 3.29 1.81 0.72
N LEU A 26 3.28 2.61 -0.35
CA LEU A 26 3.82 2.24 -1.66
C LEU A 26 5.33 1.98 -1.60
N PHE A 27 6.08 2.86 -0.92
CA PHE A 27 7.52 2.66 -0.75
C PHE A 27 7.83 1.45 0.16
N ALA A 28 7.04 1.24 1.22
CA ALA A 28 7.16 0.05 2.06
C ALA A 28 6.91 -1.24 1.26
N ALA A 29 5.94 -1.25 0.35
CA ALA A 29 5.65 -2.40 -0.52
C ALA A 29 6.81 -2.70 -1.49
N PHE A 30 7.37 -1.66 -2.11
CA PHE A 30 8.58 -1.80 -2.93
C PHE A 30 9.72 -2.41 -2.12
N TYR A 31 9.99 -1.89 -0.93
CA TYR A 31 11.12 -2.32 -0.12
C TYR A 31 10.92 -3.75 0.41
N ALA A 32 9.70 -4.13 0.79
CA ALA A 32 9.37 -5.49 1.18
C ALA A 32 9.55 -6.49 0.03
N GLY A 33 9.10 -6.13 -1.18
CA GLY A 33 9.32 -6.94 -2.39
C GLY A 33 10.80 -7.09 -2.74
N PHE A 34 11.61 -6.03 -2.58
CA PHE A 34 13.08 -6.10 -2.72
C PHE A 34 13.72 -7.07 -1.72
N ARG A 35 13.05 -7.36 -0.60
CA ARG A 35 13.44 -8.34 0.42
C ARG A 35 12.76 -9.69 0.24
N GLU A 36 12.17 -9.94 -0.93
CA GLU A 36 11.51 -11.20 -1.31
C GLU A 36 10.28 -11.55 -0.45
N MET A 37 9.65 -10.55 0.18
CA MET A 37 8.45 -10.76 1.00
C MET A 37 7.18 -10.75 0.15
N ARG A 38 6.31 -11.75 0.33
CA ARG A 38 4.95 -11.74 -0.22
C ARG A 38 4.14 -10.64 0.46
N THR A 39 3.82 -9.59 -0.29
CA THR A 39 3.30 -8.34 0.27
C THR A 39 1.87 -8.06 -0.20
N LYS A 40 1.01 -7.58 0.71
CA LYS A 40 -0.34 -7.07 0.42
C LYS A 40 -0.46 -5.60 0.84
N ILE A 41 -1.13 -4.79 0.04
CA ILE A 41 -1.57 -3.44 0.38
C ILE A 41 -3.09 -3.46 0.49
N ILE A 42 -3.65 -2.90 1.57
CA ILE A 42 -5.08 -2.69 1.75
C ILE A 42 -5.32 -1.18 1.82
N GLU A 43 -6.10 -0.64 0.90
CA GLU A 43 -6.42 0.79 0.77
C GLU A 43 -7.94 0.98 0.76
N ALA A 44 -8.41 1.96 1.54
CA ALA A 44 -9.83 2.28 1.67
C ALA A 44 -10.37 3.08 0.47
N MET A 45 -9.50 3.78 -0.25
CA MET A 45 -9.82 4.57 -1.44
C MET A 45 -9.86 3.70 -2.71
N PRO A 46 -10.54 4.15 -3.78
CA PRO A 46 -10.58 3.46 -5.07
C PRO A 46 -9.26 3.53 -5.85
N GLU A 47 -8.27 4.27 -5.37
CA GLU A 47 -6.96 4.41 -6.01
C GLU A 47 -5.83 4.54 -4.99
N LEU A 48 -4.62 4.19 -5.43
CA LEU A 48 -3.39 4.38 -4.68
C LEU A 48 -2.88 5.83 -4.81
N GLY A 49 -2.03 6.25 -3.88
CA GLY A 49 -1.40 7.58 -3.87
C GLY A 49 -1.76 8.43 -2.64
N GLY A 50 -2.80 8.04 -1.90
CA GLY A 50 -3.17 8.65 -0.63
C GLY A 50 -3.43 10.17 -0.74
N GLN A 51 -2.85 10.95 0.17
CA GLN A 51 -3.09 12.40 0.22
C GLN A 51 -2.61 13.15 -1.04
N LEU A 52 -1.58 12.64 -1.73
CA LEU A 52 -1.04 13.28 -2.93
C LEU A 52 -2.08 13.36 -4.05
N VAL A 53 -2.90 12.33 -4.22
CA VAL A 53 -3.93 12.27 -5.27
C VAL A 53 -5.27 12.84 -4.79
N THR A 54 -5.58 12.72 -3.49
CA THR A 54 -6.90 13.09 -2.95
C THR A 54 -7.03 14.55 -2.53
N LEU A 55 -6.00 15.15 -1.93
CA LEU A 55 -6.11 16.48 -1.32
C LEU A 55 -5.59 17.60 -2.22
N TYR A 56 -4.56 17.33 -3.02
CA TYR A 56 -3.87 18.37 -3.79
C TYR A 56 -3.14 17.84 -5.06
N PRO A 57 -3.81 17.08 -5.94
CA PRO A 57 -3.17 16.45 -7.10
C PRO A 57 -2.44 17.43 -8.03
N GLU A 58 -2.93 18.66 -8.11
CA GLU A 58 -2.39 19.73 -8.98
C GLU A 58 -1.37 20.64 -8.27
N LYS A 59 -1.04 20.39 -7.00
CA LYS A 59 0.00 21.16 -6.30
C LYS A 59 1.37 20.52 -6.49
N TYR A 60 2.37 21.39 -6.56
CA TYR A 60 3.77 21.01 -6.55
C TYR A 60 4.28 20.69 -5.15
N VAL A 61 5.18 19.71 -5.09
CA VAL A 61 5.99 19.30 -3.95
C VAL A 61 7.43 19.70 -4.24
N TYR A 62 8.10 20.29 -3.24
CA TYR A 62 9.43 20.92 -3.38
C TYR A 62 10.51 20.30 -2.49
N ASP A 63 10.12 19.41 -1.59
CA ASP A 63 10.93 18.85 -0.51
C ASP A 63 11.15 17.34 -0.64
N VAL A 64 10.98 16.79 -1.84
CA VAL A 64 11.32 15.40 -2.16
C VAL A 64 12.68 15.35 -2.84
N ALA A 65 13.57 14.50 -2.34
CA ALA A 65 14.93 14.38 -2.85
C ALA A 65 14.94 14.09 -4.36
N ALA A 66 15.91 14.69 -5.07
CA ALA A 66 16.07 14.63 -6.52
C ALA A 66 14.92 15.24 -7.35
N HIS A 67 13.90 15.81 -6.72
CA HIS A 67 12.81 16.53 -7.36
C HIS A 67 12.78 17.99 -6.85
N PRO A 68 13.48 18.93 -7.52
CA PRO A 68 13.39 20.35 -7.16
C PRO A 68 11.94 20.86 -7.16
N GLU A 69 11.12 20.32 -8.05
CA GLU A 69 9.67 20.50 -8.12
C GLU A 69 9.06 19.24 -8.79
N ILE A 70 7.94 18.74 -8.26
CA ILE A 70 7.16 17.66 -8.87
C ILE A 70 5.67 17.81 -8.53
N LEU A 71 4.77 17.55 -9.48
CA LEU A 71 3.33 17.52 -9.17
C LEU A 71 3.00 16.35 -8.25
N SER A 72 2.11 16.57 -7.29
CA SER A 72 1.72 15.55 -6.31
C SER A 72 1.21 14.27 -6.97
N LYS A 73 0.38 14.40 -8.01
CA LYS A 73 -0.10 13.25 -8.80
C LYS A 73 1.02 12.49 -9.52
N ASP A 74 2.05 13.19 -10.00
CA ASP A 74 3.16 12.57 -10.70
C ASP A 74 4.08 11.82 -9.73
N LEU A 75 4.32 12.39 -8.55
CA LEU A 75 5.03 11.70 -7.47
C LEU A 75 4.29 10.42 -7.06
N ALA A 76 2.97 10.49 -6.87
CA ALA A 76 2.16 9.31 -6.56
C ALA A 76 2.26 8.25 -7.66
N ARG A 77 2.15 8.64 -8.94
CA ARG A 77 2.28 7.75 -10.09
C ARG A 77 3.63 7.02 -10.10
N LEU A 78 4.74 7.74 -9.87
CA LEU A 78 6.08 7.16 -9.82
C LEU A 78 6.23 6.16 -8.65
N LEU A 79 5.66 6.46 -7.49
CA LEU A 79 5.68 5.55 -6.34
C LEU A 79 4.82 4.30 -6.57
N VAL A 80 3.66 4.44 -7.22
CA VAL A 80 2.83 3.30 -7.61
C VAL A 80 3.59 2.42 -8.60
N GLU A 81 4.17 3.01 -9.65
CA GLU A 81 4.99 2.30 -10.65
C GLU A 81 6.14 1.52 -9.97
N GLN A 82 6.86 2.17 -9.05
CA GLN A 82 7.93 1.53 -8.30
C GLN A 82 7.42 0.37 -7.43
N SER A 83 6.30 0.55 -6.72
CA SER A 83 5.72 -0.48 -5.85
C SER A 83 5.29 -1.74 -6.61
N GLN A 84 4.89 -1.60 -7.88
CA GLN A 84 4.41 -2.72 -8.69
C GLN A 84 5.52 -3.65 -9.20
N ARG A 85 6.80 -3.27 -9.05
CA ARG A 85 7.95 -4.04 -9.55
C ARG A 85 8.00 -5.49 -9.03
N TYR A 86 7.50 -5.72 -7.81
CA TYR A 86 7.46 -7.05 -7.17
C TYR A 86 6.05 -7.61 -7.05
N HIS A 87 5.09 -7.06 -7.80
CA HIS A 87 3.72 -7.57 -7.92
C HIS A 87 3.02 -7.78 -6.56
N PRO A 88 2.96 -6.77 -5.67
CA PRO A 88 2.21 -6.89 -4.42
C PRO A 88 0.71 -7.10 -4.72
N THR A 89 0.02 -7.85 -3.87
CA THR A 89 -1.45 -7.90 -3.92
C THR A 89 -2.00 -6.54 -3.47
N VAL A 90 -2.92 -5.96 -4.24
CA VAL A 90 -3.55 -4.68 -3.91
C VAL A 90 -5.06 -4.89 -3.74
N CYS A 91 -5.56 -4.54 -2.56
CA CYS A 91 -6.97 -4.48 -2.20
C CYS A 91 -7.39 -3.00 -2.13
N LEU A 92 -8.24 -2.55 -3.06
CA LEU A 92 -8.78 -1.20 -3.08
C LEU A 92 -10.22 -1.22 -2.54
N GLU A 93 -10.72 -0.06 -2.10
CA GLU A 93 -12.05 0.07 -1.50
C GLU A 93 -12.27 -0.85 -0.27
N GLU A 94 -11.20 -1.23 0.41
CA GLU A 94 -11.21 -2.09 1.59
C GLU A 94 -10.64 -1.34 2.80
N GLN A 95 -11.47 -1.12 3.82
CA GLN A 95 -11.02 -0.47 5.05
C GLN A 95 -10.79 -1.49 6.17
N VAL A 96 -9.55 -1.58 6.64
CA VAL A 96 -9.22 -2.40 7.82
C VAL A 96 -9.91 -1.83 9.06
N GLN A 97 -10.67 -2.66 9.77
CA GLN A 97 -11.41 -2.28 10.99
C GLN A 97 -10.74 -2.79 12.26
N THR A 98 -10.15 -3.99 12.21
CA THR A 98 -9.60 -4.68 13.38
C THR A 98 -8.34 -5.46 13.00
N PHE A 99 -7.53 -5.79 14.00
CA PHE A 99 -6.46 -6.76 13.88
C PHE A 99 -6.44 -7.65 15.13
N GLU A 100 -6.05 -8.91 14.96
CA GLU A 100 -5.90 -9.87 16.05
C GLU A 100 -4.56 -10.61 15.88
N LYS A 101 -3.77 -10.66 16.94
CA LYS A 101 -2.53 -11.44 16.94
C LYS A 101 -2.83 -12.88 17.35
N ARG A 102 -2.58 -13.82 16.45
CA ARG A 102 -2.61 -15.26 16.74
C ARG A 102 -1.25 -15.70 17.28
N GLY A 103 -1.25 -16.50 18.34
CA GLY A 103 -0.07 -17.06 19.01
C GLY A 103 -0.14 -18.58 19.07
#